data_AF-A0A7J6U209-F1
#
_entry.id   AF-A0A7J6U209-F1
#
_cell.length_a   1.000
_cell.length_b   1.000
_cell.length_c   1.000
_cell.angle_alpha   90.00
_cell.angle_beta   90.00
_cell.angle_gamma   90.00
#
_symmetry.space_group_name_H-M   'P 1'
#
loop_
_entity.id
_entity.type
_entity.pdbx_description
1 polymer ?
#
loop_
_entity_poly.entity_id
_entity_poly.type
_entity_poly.pdbx_seq_one_letter_code
_entity_poly.pdbx_strand_id
1 'polypeptide(L)'
;MDVVFSHNDVQENNILQTQYGLRLIDFEYAHYNYQAYDIANLFCEFTMDYTETHYPFFATDLAAYPDRRTQRMFLSVYLSEYLETPIFPDNDLYILP
;
A
#
# COMPACT_ATOMS: atom_id res chain seq x y z
N MET A 1 5.77 -2.06 -15.37
CA MET A 1 5.70 -1.14 -14.23
C MET A 1 5.58 0.27 -14.76
N ASP A 2 4.39 0.82 -14.61
CA ASP A 2 4.04 2.15 -15.11
C ASP A 2 4.53 3.25 -14.15
N VAL A 3 4.72 4.44 -14.72
CA VAL A 3 4.90 5.68 -13.96
C VAL A 3 3.55 6.35 -13.84
N VAL A 4 3.09 6.55 -12.61
CA VAL A 4 1.76 7.11 -12.29
C VAL A 4 1.91 8.26 -11.30
N PHE A 5 0.86 9.05 -11.11
CA PHE A 5 0.84 10.00 -10.00
C PHE A 5 0.66 9.24 -8.68
N SER A 6 1.70 9.25 -7.86
CA SER A 6 1.81 8.47 -6.63
C SER A 6 1.70 9.36 -5.40
N HIS A 7 1.26 8.78 -4.29
CA HIS A 7 1.20 9.44 -2.98
C HIS A 7 2.60 9.61 -2.37
N ASN A 8 3.42 8.56 -2.49
CA ASN A 8 4.77 8.39 -1.96
C ASN A 8 4.92 8.34 -0.44
N ASP A 9 3.81 8.29 0.29
CA ASP A 9 3.77 8.18 1.76
C ASP A 9 2.46 7.50 2.23
N VAL A 10 2.23 6.29 1.73
CA VAL A 10 1.02 5.52 2.06
C VAL A 10 1.22 4.82 3.39
N GLN A 11 1.03 5.56 4.49
CA GLN A 11 0.99 5.07 5.87
C GLN A 11 -0.42 5.17 6.46
N GLU A 12 -0.69 4.45 7.56
CA GLU A 12 -2.03 4.34 8.14
C GLU A 12 -2.62 5.69 8.58
N ASN A 13 -1.77 6.63 9.03
CA ASN A 13 -2.20 7.97 9.43
C ASN A 13 -2.74 8.80 8.25
N ASN A 14 -2.37 8.44 7.01
CA ASN A 14 -2.82 9.10 5.79
C ASN A 14 -4.05 8.41 5.16
N ILE A 15 -4.59 7.36 5.78
CA ILE A 15 -5.78 6.63 5.32
C ILE A 15 -6.92 6.81 6.32
N LEU A 16 -7.86 7.70 6.01
CA LEU A 16 -9.00 7.97 6.89
C LEU A 16 -10.22 7.12 6.54
N GLN A 17 -10.80 6.47 7.55
CA GLN A 17 -12.13 5.88 7.42
C GLN A 17 -13.19 6.96 7.56
N THR A 18 -13.96 7.18 6.49
CA THR A 18 -15.07 8.16 6.46
C THR A 18 -16.41 7.46 6.29
N GLN A 19 -17.50 8.22 6.38
CA GLN A 19 -18.84 7.70 6.06
C GLN A 19 -18.99 7.24 4.59
N TYR A 20 -18.05 7.59 3.72
CA TYR A 20 -18.02 7.22 2.30
C TYR A 20 -16.94 6.19 1.98
N GLY A 21 -16.37 5.53 2.99
CA GLY A 21 -15.24 4.60 2.86
C GLY A 21 -13.88 5.26 3.10
N LEU A 22 -12.82 4.52 2.78
CA LEU A 22 -11.44 4.95 2.96
C LEU A 22 -11.09 6.11 2.01
N ARG A 23 -10.36 7.11 2.53
CA ARG A 23 -9.87 8.27 1.77
C ARG A 23 -8.41 8.55 2.11
N LEU A 24 -7.61 8.80 1.08
CA LEU A 24 -6.23 9.27 1.24
C LEU A 24 -6.22 10.78 1.51
N ILE A 25 -5.29 11.22 2.35
CA ILE A 25 -5.02 12.63 2.67
C ILE A 25 -3.50 12.87 2.69
N ASP A 26 -3.09 14.13 2.83
CA ASP A 26 -1.69 14.52 3.03
C ASP A 26 -0.73 14.18 1.87
N PHE A 27 -0.98 14.81 0.71
CA PHE A 27 -0.24 14.60 -0.54
C PHE A 27 1.07 15.42 -0.64
N GLU A 28 1.74 15.72 0.47
CA GLU A 28 2.91 16.61 0.46
C GLU A 28 4.12 16.02 -0.31
N TYR A 29 4.24 14.70 -0.36
CA TYR A 29 5.26 13.98 -1.14
C TYR A 29 4.78 13.51 -2.52
N ALA A 30 3.55 13.85 -2.91
CA ALA A 30 2.94 13.31 -4.12
C ALA A 30 3.61 13.85 -5.39
N HIS A 31 4.05 12.92 -6.24
CA HIS A 31 4.66 13.20 -7.54
C HIS A 31 4.58 11.97 -8.43
N TYR A 32 4.96 12.11 -9.70
CA TYR A 32 5.05 10.96 -10.61
C TYR A 32 6.15 10.01 -10.17
N ASN A 33 5.79 8.77 -9.87
CA ASN A 33 6.72 7.73 -9.47
C ASN A 33 6.30 6.37 -10.06
N TYR A 34 7.14 5.35 -9.90
CA TYR A 34 6.76 3.99 -10.25
C TYR A 34 5.59 3.53 -9.38
N GLN A 35 4.55 3.02 -10.02
CA GLN A 35 3.34 2.51 -9.36
C GLN A 35 3.62 1.54 -8.20
N ALA A 36 4.62 0.69 -8.36
CA ALA A 36 5.01 -0.29 -7.36
C ALA A 36 5.57 0.34 -6.07
N TYR A 37 6.00 1.61 -6.11
CA TYR A 37 6.54 2.31 -4.95
C TYR A 37 5.50 2.47 -3.84
N ASP A 38 4.32 3.00 -4.15
CA ASP A 38 3.25 3.20 -3.14
C ASP A 38 2.82 1.88 -2.49
N ILE A 39 2.76 0.81 -3.29
CA ILE A 39 2.41 -0.53 -2.80
C ILE A 39 3.50 -1.07 -1.89
N ALA A 40 4.77 -0.92 -2.29
CA ALA A 40 5.90 -1.34 -1.47
C ALA A 40 5.99 -0.54 -0.17
N ASN A 41 5.74 0.77 -0.22
CA ASN A 41 5.68 1.64 0.95
C ASN A 41 4.61 1.15 1.93
N LEU A 42 3.37 0.95 1.45
CA LEU A 42 2.29 0.43 2.27
C LEU A 42 2.66 -0.90 2.95
N PHE A 43 3.31 -1.82 2.22
CA PHE A 43 3.72 -3.11 2.81
C PHE A 43 4.83 -2.95 3.86
N CYS A 44 5.75 -1.99 3.68
CA CYS A 44 6.73 -1.66 4.71
C CYS A 44 6.05 -1.06 5.96
N GLU A 45 5.06 -0.19 5.79
CA GLU A 45 4.34 0.44 6.93
C GLU A 45 3.56 -0.57 7.77
N PHE A 46 3.22 -1.76 7.26
CA PHE A 46 2.66 -2.84 8.09
C PHE A 46 3.62 -3.28 9.22
N THR A 47 4.92 -3.01 9.07
CA THR A 47 5.94 -3.34 10.07
C THR A 47 6.18 -2.22 11.07
N MET A 48 5.54 -1.07 10.90
CA MET A 48 5.74 0.12 11.72
C MET A 48 4.50 0.38 12.58
N ASP A 49 4.70 0.76 13.84
CA ASP A 49 3.64 1.20 14.75
C ASP A 49 4.05 2.53 15.38
N TYR A 50 3.35 3.60 15.00
CA TYR A 50 3.60 4.96 15.51
C TYR A 50 2.72 5.32 16.72
N THR A 51 2.03 4.35 17.32
CA THR A 51 1.21 4.56 18.53
C THR A 51 1.98 4.35 19.84
N GLU A 52 3.25 3.94 19.76
CA GLU A 52 4.11 3.74 20.92
C GLU A 52 4.30 5.04 21.72
N THR A 53 4.09 4.93 23.03
CA THR A 53 4.08 6.10 23.94
C THR A 53 5.43 6.32 24.62
N HIS A 54 6.35 5.36 24.52
CA HIS A 54 7.70 5.45 25.07
C HIS A 54 8.73 5.70 23.99
N TYR A 55 9.83 6.37 24.34
CA TYR A 55 10.97 6.56 23.43
C TYR A 55 11.40 5.23 22.78
N PRO A 56 11.59 5.15 21.45
CA PRO A 56 11.70 6.27 20.49
C PRO A 56 10.38 6.72 19.84
N PHE A 57 9.22 6.36 20.42
CA PHE A 57 7.86 6.70 19.96
C PHE A 57 7.42 6.00 18.68
N PHE A 58 8.08 4.88 18.38
CA PHE A 58 7.64 3.93 17.38
C PHE A 58 8.09 2.52 17.79
N ALA A 59 7.38 1.52 17.31
CA ALA A 59 7.80 0.12 17.37
C ALA A 59 7.91 -0.44 15.95
N THR A 60 8.71 -1.50 15.81
CA THR A 60 8.86 -2.21 14.54
C THR A 60 8.65 -3.70 14.74
N ASP A 61 7.80 -4.32 13.93
CA ASP A 61 7.65 -5.76 13.86
C ASP A 61 7.81 -6.25 12.41
N LEU A 62 9.00 -6.75 12.08
CA LEU A 62 9.28 -7.29 10.75
C LEU A 62 8.44 -8.53 10.42
N ALA A 63 7.91 -9.24 11.42
CA ALA A 63 7.02 -10.37 11.19
C ALA A 63 5.62 -9.94 10.74
N ALA A 64 5.25 -8.67 10.93
CA ALA A 64 3.99 -8.11 10.46
C ALA A 64 3.99 -7.75 8.96
N TYR A 65 5.15 -7.81 8.28
CA TYR A 65 5.22 -7.61 6.84
C TYR A 65 4.26 -8.59 6.13
N PRO A 66 3.41 -8.13 5.20
CA PRO A 66 2.36 -8.96 4.65
C PRO A 66 2.94 -10.21 3.99
N ASP A 67 2.38 -11.37 4.30
CA ASP A 67 2.82 -12.62 3.68
C ASP A 67 2.50 -12.64 2.18
N ARG A 68 3.06 -13.61 1.44
CA ARG A 68 2.83 -13.71 -0.01
C ARG A 68 1.35 -13.81 -0.38
N ARG A 69 0.53 -14.42 0.48
CA ARG A 69 -0.90 -14.56 0.24
C ARG A 69 -1.59 -13.20 0.31
N THR A 70 -1.29 -12.42 1.33
CA THR A 70 -1.82 -11.07 1.55
C THR A 70 -1.35 -10.12 0.46
N GLN A 71 -0.06 -10.15 0.12
CA GLN A 71 0.48 -9.37 -1.00
C GLN A 71 -0.25 -9.67 -2.32
N ARG A 72 -0.42 -10.96 -2.65
CA ARG A 72 -1.11 -11.37 -3.89
C ARG A 72 -2.58 -10.97 -3.89
N MET A 73 -3.27 -11.06 -2.75
CA MET A 73 -4.65 -10.60 -2.62
C MET A 73 -4.76 -9.09 -2.85
N PHE A 74 -3.87 -8.29 -2.25
CA PHE A 74 -3.85 -6.86 -2.47
C PHE A 74 -3.56 -6.51 -3.94
N LEU A 75 -2.51 -7.12 -4.50
CA LEU A 75 -2.11 -6.89 -5.90
C LEU A 75 -3.21 -7.29 -6.89
N SER A 76 -3.93 -8.38 -6.64
CA SER A 76 -5.02 -8.79 -7.54
C SER A 76 -6.18 -7.79 -7.52
N VAL A 77 -6.54 -7.26 -6.34
CA VAL A 77 -7.58 -6.21 -6.25
C VAL A 77 -7.10 -4.93 -6.92
N TYR A 78 -5.88 -4.50 -6.62
CA TYR A 78 -5.29 -3.30 -7.20
C TYR A 78 -5.22 -3.36 -8.74
N LEU A 79 -4.68 -4.45 -9.29
CA LEU A 79 -4.58 -4.65 -10.73
C LEU A 79 -5.95 -4.81 -11.38
N SER A 80 -6.93 -5.38 -10.66
CA SER A 80 -8.29 -5.48 -11.19
C SER A 80 -8.91 -4.11 -11.43
N GLU A 81 -8.74 -3.20 -10.47
CA GLU A 81 -9.23 -1.83 -10.57
C GLU A 81 -8.40 -1.01 -11.59
N TYR A 82 -7.07 -1.13 -11.56
CA TYR A 82 -6.18 -0.37 -12.45
C TYR A 82 -6.35 -0.74 -13.94
N LEU A 83 -6.55 -2.03 -14.22
CA LEU A 83 -6.71 -2.54 -15.60
C LEU A 83 -8.18 -2.71 -16.01
N GLU A 84 -9.12 -2.34 -15.13
CA GLU A 84 -10.57 -2.51 -15.33
C GLU A 84 -10.96 -3.94 -15.77
N THR A 85 -10.24 -4.95 -15.26
CA THR A 85 -10.38 -6.36 -15.68
C THR A 85 -10.25 -7.28 -14.47
N PRO A 86 -11.10 -8.30 -14.28
CA PRO A 86 -10.96 -9.19 -13.12
C PRO A 86 -9.61 -9.95 -13.11
N ILE A 87 -8.81 -9.70 -12.08
CA ILE A 87 -7.55 -10.40 -11.77
C ILE A 87 -7.73 -11.11 -10.43
N PHE A 88 -7.38 -12.40 -10.39
CA PHE A 88 -7.48 -13.23 -9.19
C PHE A 88 -6.11 -13.47 -8.56
N PRO A 89 -6.04 -13.71 -7.23
CA PRO A 89 -4.78 -13.96 -6.54
C PRO A 89 -3.97 -15.15 -7.06
N ASP A 90 -4.57 -16.07 -7.83
CA ASP A 90 -3.90 -17.26 -8.40
C ASP A 90 -3.34 -17.01 -9.81
N ASN A 91 -3.66 -15.87 -10.44
CA ASN A 91 -3.07 -15.50 -11.72
C ASN A 91 -1.55 -15.29 -11.59
N ASP A 92 -0.82 -15.39 -12.71
CA ASP A 92 0.56 -14.95 -12.75
C ASP A 92 0.59 -13.42 -12.78
N LEU A 93 0.71 -12.81 -11.60
CA LEU A 93 0.66 -11.36 -11.44
C LEU A 93 1.94 -10.66 -11.94
N TYR A 94 3.04 -11.39 -12.14
CA TYR A 94 4.35 -10.82 -12.47
C TYR A 94 4.58 -10.61 -13.98
N ILE A 95 3.62 -11.03 -14.80
CA ILE A 95 3.62 -10.85 -16.27
C ILE A 95 2.61 -9.78 -16.72
N LEU A 96 1.84 -9.22 -15.78
CA LEU A 96 0.92 -8.12 -16.03
C LEU A 96 1.70 -6.80 -16.06
N PRO A 97 1.25 -5.81 -16.88
CA PRO A 97 1.99 -4.57 -17.11
C PRO A 97 2.32 -3.78 -15.84
#